data_AF-A0A7G1NUL7-F1
#
_entry.id   AF-A0A7G1NUL7-F1
#
_cell.length_a   1.000
_cell.length_b   1.000
_cell.length_c   1.000
_cell.angle_alpha   90.00
_cell.angle_beta   90.00
_cell.angle_gamma   90.00
#
_symmetry.space_group_name_H-M   'P 1'
#
loop_
_entity.id
_entity.type
_entity.pdbx_description
1 polymer ?
#
loop_
_entity_poly.entity_id
_entity_poly.type
_entity_poly.pdbx_seq_one_letter_code
_entity_poly.pdbx_strand_id
1 'polypeptide(L)'
;MRSPNARAVLVALLLEANRLVPVSHLMETAWEQNPPATAEHRIRRIVAALRTQVPDLRKIPVTEEPGFRIVVDDGQLDLIAFEKALDAARRCDTADGEAAAPEVALDV
;
A
#
# COMPACT_ATOMS: atom_id res chain seq x y z
N MET A 1 5.11 14.92 5.34
CA MET A 1 5.21 13.74 6.24
C MET A 1 6.65 13.58 6.73
N ARG A 2 6.90 13.61 8.05
CA ARG A 2 8.25 13.40 8.66
C ARG A 2 8.22 12.43 9.86
N SER A 3 7.19 11.59 9.99
CA SER A 3 7.10 10.59 11.06
C SER A 3 7.41 9.19 10.49
N PRO A 4 8.41 8.47 11.04
CA PRO A 4 8.72 7.09 10.62
C PRO A 4 7.51 6.16 10.73
N ASN A 5 6.75 6.28 11.82
CA ASN A 5 5.58 5.46 12.09
C ASN A 5 4.44 5.77 11.10
N ALA A 6 4.24 7.03 10.75
CA ALA A 6 3.24 7.38 9.74
C ALA A 6 3.58 6.80 8.36
N ARG A 7 4.88 6.77 8.00
CA ARG A 7 5.36 6.13 6.78
C ARG A 7 5.18 4.62 6.84
N ALA A 8 5.54 3.98 7.95
CA ALA A 8 5.36 2.54 8.16
C ALA A 8 3.90 2.12 8.01
N VAL A 9 2.96 2.86 8.63
CA VAL A 9 1.52 2.62 8.49
C VAL A 9 1.06 2.77 7.04
N LEU A 10 1.50 3.82 6.33
CA LEU A 10 1.15 4.00 4.93
C LEU A 10 1.67 2.85 4.07
N VAL A 11 2.92 2.43 4.26
CA VAL A 11 3.52 1.32 3.52
C VAL A 11 2.75 0.02 3.78
N ALA A 12 2.44 -0.31 5.03
CA ALA A 12 1.66 -1.50 5.35
C ALA A 12 0.29 -1.51 4.65
N LEU A 13 -0.39 -0.35 4.61
CA LEU A 13 -1.66 -0.22 3.90
C LEU A 13 -1.51 -0.37 2.38
N LEU A 14 -0.46 0.19 1.78
CA LEU A 14 -0.24 0.14 0.33
C LEU A 14 0.23 -1.25 -0.15
N LEU A 15 1.02 -1.97 0.64
CA LEU A 15 1.41 -3.36 0.33
C LEU A 15 0.19 -4.30 0.38
N GLU A 16 -0.77 -3.98 1.24
CA GLU A 16 -2.04 -4.70 1.39
C GLU A 16 -3.20 -3.92 0.75
N ALA A 17 -2.93 -3.17 -0.33
CA ALA A 17 -3.94 -2.34 -0.95
C ALA A 17 -5.16 -3.18 -1.38
N ASN A 18 -6.34 -2.59 -1.26
CA ASN A 18 -7.64 -3.23 -1.49
C ASN A 18 -7.98 -4.38 -0.49
N ARG A 19 -7.14 -4.66 0.50
CA ARG A 19 -7.37 -5.64 1.59
C ARG A 19 -7.52 -4.96 2.96
N LEU A 20 -8.17 -5.65 3.90
CA LEU A 20 -8.32 -5.16 5.27
C LEU A 20 -7.07 -5.47 6.09
N VAL A 21 -6.44 -4.44 6.65
CA VAL A 21 -5.27 -4.57 7.53
C VAL A 21 -5.68 -4.34 8.99
N PRO A 22 -5.57 -5.35 9.87
CA PRO A 22 -5.91 -5.21 11.29
C PRO A 22 -5.10 -4.13 11.99
N VAL A 23 -5.71 -3.43 12.97
CA VAL A 23 -4.99 -2.40 13.74
C VAL A 23 -3.77 -2.96 14.49
N SER A 24 -3.86 -4.20 14.98
CA SER A 24 -2.73 -4.90 15.62
C SER A 24 -1.52 -5.01 14.70
N HIS A 25 -1.72 -5.38 13.43
CA HIS A 25 -0.65 -5.49 12.45
C HIS A 25 0.00 -4.12 12.15
N LEU A 26 -0.82 -3.07 12.07
CA LEU A 26 -0.31 -1.70 11.90
C LEU A 26 0.49 -1.23 13.12
N MET A 27 0.09 -1.64 14.34
CA MET A 27 0.85 -1.36 15.56
C MET A 27 2.20 -2.07 15.55
N GLU A 28 2.23 -3.36 15.20
CA GLU A 28 3.45 -4.15 15.05
C GLU A 28 4.38 -3.54 13.98
N THR A 29 3.83 -3.07 12.86
CA THR A 29 4.67 -2.44 11.82
C THR A 29 5.23 -1.08 12.28
N ALA A 30 4.44 -0.31 13.02
CA ALA A 30 4.81 1.05 13.41
C ALA A 30 5.71 1.14 14.66
N TRP A 31 5.65 0.14 15.55
CA TRP A 31 6.40 0.13 16.81
C TRP A 31 7.12 -1.19 17.10
N GLU A 32 7.15 -2.11 16.14
CA GLU A 32 7.72 -3.45 16.30
C GLU A 32 7.16 -4.13 17.56
N GLN A 33 8.02 -4.46 18.52
CA GLN A 33 7.60 -5.13 19.76
C GLN A 33 7.32 -4.19 20.94
N ASN A 34 7.42 -2.86 20.77
CA ASN A 34 7.26 -1.92 21.88
C ASN A 34 6.23 -0.80 21.59
N PRO A 35 4.95 -1.16 21.34
CA PRO A 35 3.90 -0.17 21.15
C PRO A 35 3.60 0.57 22.46
N PRO A 36 3.45 1.90 22.44
CA PRO A 36 2.97 2.64 23.59
C PRO A 36 1.52 2.24 23.89
N ALA A 37 1.05 2.43 25.14
CA ALA A 37 -0.35 2.20 25.51
C ALA A 37 -1.36 3.01 24.66
N THR A 38 -0.90 4.04 23.95
CA THR A 38 -1.70 4.89 23.05
C THR A 38 -1.58 4.52 21.57
N ALA A 39 -0.94 3.40 21.22
CA ALA A 39 -0.64 3.02 19.85
C ALA A 39 -1.88 2.97 18.96
N GLU A 40 -2.95 2.32 19.41
CA GLU A 40 -4.21 2.22 18.68
C GLU A 40 -4.81 3.60 18.33
N HIS A 41 -4.84 4.51 19.31
CA HIS A 41 -5.30 5.89 19.10
C HIS A 41 -4.36 6.66 18.15
N ARG A 42 -3.05 6.42 18.23
CA ARG A 42 -2.05 7.02 17.33
C ARG A 42 -2.22 6.53 15.90
N ILE A 43 -2.55 5.25 15.66
CA ILE A 43 -2.87 4.73 14.32
C ILE A 43 -4.03 5.50 13.71
N ARG A 44 -5.17 5.64 14.42
CA ARG A 44 -6.32 6.40 13.92
C ARG A 44 -5.95 7.84 13.54
N ARG A 45 -5.15 8.51 14.37
CA ARG A 45 -4.66 9.86 14.09
C ARG A 45 -3.74 9.92 12.88
N ILE A 46 -2.85 8.94 12.73
CA ILE A 46 -1.96 8.82 11.56
C ILE A 46 -2.81 8.66 10.30
N VAL A 47 -3.77 7.73 10.28
CA VAL A 47 -4.66 7.49 9.13
C VAL A 47 -5.46 8.74 8.77
N ALA A 48 -6.04 9.43 9.76
CA ALA A 48 -6.73 10.70 9.55
C ALA A 48 -5.81 11.77 8.96
N ALA A 49 -4.56 11.86 9.42
CA ALA A 49 -3.56 12.78 8.87
C ALA A 49 -3.16 12.39 7.43
N LEU A 50 -2.98 11.11 7.13
CA LEU A 50 -2.67 10.62 5.78
C LEU A 50 -3.76 11.02 4.78
N ARG A 51 -5.04 10.85 5.15
CA ARG A 51 -6.20 11.25 4.34
C ARG A 51 -6.22 12.74 4.00
N THR A 52 -5.64 13.60 4.84
CA THR A 52 -5.66 15.05 4.62
C THR A 52 -4.39 15.55 3.94
N GLN A 53 -3.25 14.92 4.20
CA GLN A 53 -1.93 15.41 3.77
C GLN A 53 -1.48 14.85 2.43
N VAL A 54 -2.01 13.71 1.99
CA VAL A 54 -1.67 13.14 0.68
C VAL A 54 -2.81 13.45 -0.30
N PRO A 55 -2.58 14.30 -1.32
CA PRO A 55 -3.63 14.77 -2.23
C PRO A 55 -4.44 13.65 -2.88
N ASP A 56 -3.77 12.58 -3.31
CA ASP A 56 -4.43 11.44 -3.95
C ASP A 56 -5.19 10.57 -2.93
N LEU A 57 -4.69 10.46 -1.70
CA LEU A 57 -5.39 9.72 -0.63
C LEU A 57 -6.66 10.42 -0.14
N ARG A 58 -6.88 11.71 -0.45
CA ARG A 58 -8.15 12.40 -0.12
C ARG A 58 -9.34 11.76 -0.82
N LYS A 59 -9.11 11.22 -2.02
CA LYS A 59 -10.13 10.57 -2.85
C LYS A 59 -10.22 9.07 -2.61
N ILE A 60 -9.23 8.50 -1.93
CA ILE A 60 -9.13 7.07 -1.68
C ILE A 60 -9.98 6.71 -0.45
N PRO A 61 -10.99 5.84 -0.60
CA PRO A 61 -11.75 5.32 0.51
C PRO A 61 -10.84 4.61 1.51
N VAL A 62 -10.98 4.99 2.79
CA VAL A 62 -10.42 4.22 3.91
C VAL A 62 -11.58 3.71 4.75
N THR A 63 -11.80 2.39 4.76
CA THR A 63 -12.82 1.73 5.59
C THR A 63 -12.20 1.35 6.93
N GLU A 64 -12.90 1.64 8.04
CA GLU A 64 -12.53 1.22 9.39
C GLU A 64 -13.47 0.07 9.81
N GLU A 65 -12.93 -1.12 10.17
CA GLU A 65 -13.47 -2.15 11.13
C GLU A 65 -12.95 -3.58 10.88
N PRO A 66 -12.37 -4.31 11.87
CA PRO A 66 -11.54 -3.86 13.00
C PRO A 66 -10.11 -3.51 12.55
N GLY A 67 -10.00 -2.82 11.42
CA GLY A 67 -8.74 -2.51 10.73
C GLY A 67 -8.94 -1.41 9.70
N PHE A 68 -7.93 -1.17 8.88
CA PHE A 68 -7.96 -0.17 7.83
C PHE A 68 -7.74 -0.82 6.47
N ARG A 69 -8.50 -0.39 5.46
CA ARG A 69 -8.28 -0.75 4.06
C ARG A 69 -8.08 0.52 3.25
N ILE A 70 -7.02 0.58 2.45
CA ILE A 70 -6.84 1.61 1.44
C ILE A 70 -7.35 1.06 0.09
N VAL A 71 -8.23 1.79 -0.59
CA VAL A 71 -8.80 1.36 -1.88
C VAL A 71 -8.11 2.12 -3.00
N VAL A 72 -7.39 1.42 -3.87
CA VAL A 72 -6.65 2.03 -4.98
C VAL A 72 -7.11 1.41 -6.30
N ASP A 73 -7.32 2.27 -7.28
CA ASP A 73 -7.64 1.90 -8.66
C ASP A 73 -6.35 1.61 -9.46
N ASP A 74 -6.54 1.08 -10.67
CA ASP A 74 -5.47 0.85 -11.63
C ASP A 74 -4.70 2.15 -11.94
N GLY A 75 -3.37 2.07 -11.90
CA GLY A 75 -2.48 3.20 -12.16
C GLY A 75 -2.30 4.17 -10.98
N GLN A 76 -2.97 3.95 -9.85
CA GLN A 76 -2.76 4.74 -8.62
C GLN A 76 -1.63 4.18 -7.73
N LEU A 77 -1.19 2.94 -7.99
CA LEU A 77 -0.10 2.28 -7.29
C LEU A 77 0.79 1.56 -8.30
N ASP A 78 2.08 1.90 -8.30
CA ASP A 78 3.11 1.31 -9.15
C ASP A 78 3.22 -0.21 -8.96
N LEU A 79 3.05 -0.69 -7.73
CA LEU A 79 3.04 -2.11 -7.40
C LEU A 79 2.00 -2.89 -8.22
N ILE A 80 0.80 -2.33 -8.42
CA ILE A 80 -0.26 -2.99 -9.21
C ILE A 80 0.14 -3.05 -10.69
N ALA A 81 0.74 -1.98 -11.21
CA ALA A 81 1.23 -1.98 -12.59
C ALA A 81 2.37 -3.00 -12.78
N PHE A 82 3.27 -3.09 -11.80
CA PHE A 82 4.37 -4.06 -11.78
C PHE A 82 3.87 -5.51 -11.74
N GLU A 83 2.94 -5.84 -10.83
CA GLU A 83 2.36 -7.18 -10.71
C GLU A 83 1.67 -7.61 -12.01
N LYS A 84 0.91 -6.71 -12.64
CA LYS A 84 0.28 -6.97 -13.94
C LYS A 84 1.28 -7.22 -15.06
N ALA A 85 2.35 -6.43 -15.12
CA ALA A 85 3.41 -6.61 -16.10
C ALA A 85 4.14 -7.95 -15.91
N LEU A 86 4.43 -8.32 -14.66
CA LEU A 86 5.06 -9.58 -14.30
C LEU A 86 4.19 -10.79 -14.68
N ASP A 87 2.88 -10.72 -14.40
CA ASP A 87 1.95 -11.78 -14.77
C ASP A 87 1.73 -11.89 -16.29
N ALA A 88 1.82 -10.77 -17.02
CA ALA A 88 1.84 -10.80 -18.48
C ALA A 88 3.12 -11.49 -19.00
N ALA A 89 4.29 -11.13 -18.48
CA ALA A 89 5.56 -11.74 -18.87
C ALA A 89 5.58 -13.26 -18.61
N ARG A 90 5.10 -13.72 -17.44
CA ARG A 90 4.98 -15.16 -17.11
C ARG A 90 4.06 -15.91 -18.07
N ARG A 91 2.98 -15.28 -18.53
CA ARG A 91 2.06 -15.87 -19.51
C ARG A 91 2.65 -15.93 -20.92
N CYS A 92 3.51 -14.99 -21.29
CA CYS A 92 4.23 -15.03 -22.56
C CYS A 92 5.33 -16.11 -22.56
N ASP A 93 6.10 -16.23 -21.47
CA ASP A 93 7.18 -17.22 -21.31
C ASP A 93 6.67 -18.68 -21.31
N THR A 94 5.39 -18.88 -20.94
CA THR A 94 4.72 -20.18 -21.00
C THR A 94 3.99 -20.43 -22.32
N ALA A 95 3.82 -19.42 -23.17
CA ALA A 95 3.03 -19.51 -24.40
C ALA A 95 3.87 -19.71 -25.67
N ASP A 96 5.11 -19.22 -25.76
CA ASP A 96 6.03 -19.56 -26.85
C ASP A 96 7.44 -19.06 -26.52
N GLY A 97 8.45 -19.89 -26.79
CA GLY A 97 9.85 -19.50 -26.71
C GLY A 97 10.21 -18.53 -27.83
N GLU A 98 9.85 -17.27 -27.69
CA GLU A 98 10.53 -16.15 -28.35
C GLU A 98 10.29 -14.87 -27.54
N ALA A 99 11.31 -14.48 -26.77
CA ALA A 99 11.28 -13.36 -25.86
C ALA A 99 11.16 -12.02 -26.61
N ALA A 100 9.94 -11.51 -26.75
CA ALA A 100 9.73 -10.08 -26.96
C ALA A 100 9.66 -9.39 -25.59
N ALA A 101 10.78 -8.80 -25.16
CA ALA A 101 10.83 -8.00 -23.96
C ALA A 101 9.84 -6.83 -24.06
N PRO A 102 8.95 -6.60 -23.08
CA PRO A 102 8.15 -5.39 -23.05
C PRO A 102 9.08 -4.22 -22.72
N GLU A 103 9.18 -3.27 -23.65
CA GLU A 103 9.82 -1.98 -23.42
C GLU A 103 8.98 -1.21 -22.40
N VAL A 104 9.29 -1.41 -21.12
CA VAL A 104 8.78 -0.54 -20.05
C VAL A 104 9.65 0.71 -20.06
N ALA A 105 9.23 1.70 -20.84
CA ALA A 105 9.73 3.06 -20.72
C ALA A 105 9.29 3.61 -19.35
N LEU A 106 10.15 3.39 -18.35
CA LEU A 106 10.15 4.17 -17.12
C LEU A 106 10.88 5.49 -17.45
N ASP A 107 10.13 6.46 -17.98
CA ASP A 107 10.60 7.85 -17.98
C ASP A 107 10.59 8.35 -16.52
N VAL A 108 11.80 8.59 -15.99
CA VAL A 108 12.08 9.27 -14.72
C VAL A 108 12.74 10.60 -15.02
#